data_AF-A0A2V6HJM2-F1
#
_entry.id   AF-A0A2V6HJM2-F1
#
_cell.length_a   1.000
_cell.length_b   1.000
_cell.length_c   1.000
_cell.angle_alpha   90.00
_cell.angle_beta   90.00
_cell.angle_gamma   90.00
#
_symmetry.space_group_name_H-M   'P 1'
#
loop_
_entity.id
_entity.type
_entity.pdbx_description
1 polymer ?
#
loop_
_entity_poly.entity_id
_entity_poly.type
_entity_poly.pdbx_seq_one_letter_code
_entity_poly.pdbx_strand_id
1 'polypeptide(L)'
;MSNPIYALILAGGSGERFWPLSRRNRPKQLLRLVSERTLLEKTIARLEGLVPSDRILILTTVDQEKAVRDLLKAFPKQNIIAEPAKR
;
A
#
# COMPACT_ATOMS: atom_id res chain seq x y z
N MET A 1 13.43 23.16 16.13
CA MET A 1 12.13 22.52 15.86
C MET A 1 12.39 21.29 15.01
N SER A 2 11.92 20.10 15.41
CA SER A 2 12.04 18.89 14.59
C SER A 2 11.05 18.97 13.43
N ASN A 3 11.53 18.81 12.19
CA ASN A 3 10.63 18.71 11.04
C ASN A 3 9.79 17.43 11.14
N PRO A 4 8.46 17.50 10.86
CA PRO A 4 7.62 16.32 10.89
C PRO A 4 8.03 15.35 9.76
N ILE A 5 8.26 14.08 10.11
CA ILE A 5 8.57 13.02 9.16
C ILE A 5 7.27 12.50 8.53
N TYR A 6 7.30 12.34 7.20
CA TYR A 6 6.27 11.66 6.43
C TYR A 6 6.86 10.41 5.77
N ALA A 7 6.04 9.38 5.61
CA ALA A 7 6.41 8.18 4.88
C ALA A 7 5.56 8.05 3.61
N LEU A 8 6.19 7.75 2.48
CA LEU A 8 5.51 7.41 1.24
C LEU A 8 5.76 5.95 0.90
N ILE A 9 4.71 5.15 0.90
CA ILE A 9 4.75 3.74 0.50
C ILE A 9 4.37 3.65 -0.99
N LEU A 10 5.31 3.21 -1.81
CA LEU A 10 5.07 2.93 -3.23
C LEU A 10 4.50 1.51 -3.37
N ALA A 11 3.20 1.43 -3.57
CA ALA A 11 2.42 0.20 -3.65
C ALA A 11 1.76 0.03 -5.03
N GLY A 12 2.50 0.35 -6.10
CA GLY A 12 2.10 0.11 -7.50
C GLY A 12 2.70 -1.17 -8.11
N GLY A 13 2.55 -1.31 -9.43
CA GLY A 13 3.12 -2.40 -10.23
C GLY A 13 2.13 -3.53 -10.55
N SER A 14 2.29 -4.20 -11.70
CA SER A 14 1.33 -5.22 -12.19
C SER A 14 1.42 -6.58 -11.51
N GLY A 15 2.49 -6.87 -10.77
CA GLY A 15 2.64 -8.10 -10.01
C GLY A 15 2.87 -9.37 -10.86
N GLU A 16 3.15 -9.27 -12.15
CA GLU A 16 3.18 -10.39 -13.12
C GLU A 16 4.06 -11.59 -12.72
N ARG A 17 5.18 -11.35 -12.04
CA ARG A 17 6.12 -12.40 -11.60
C ARG A 17 5.58 -13.36 -10.54
N PHE A 18 4.48 -12.99 -9.88
CA PHE A 18 3.82 -13.83 -8.87
C PHE A 18 2.56 -14.51 -9.43
N TRP A 19 2.36 -14.52 -10.74
CA TRP A 19 1.26 -15.29 -11.33
C TRP A 19 1.46 -16.79 -11.03
N PRO A 20 0.42 -17.56 -10.67
CA PRO A 20 -1.00 -17.22 -10.66
C PRO A 20 -1.52 -16.69 -9.30
N LEU A 21 -0.67 -16.31 -8.36
CA LEU A 21 -1.13 -15.72 -7.09
C LEU A 21 -1.50 -14.24 -7.27
N SER A 22 -0.75 -13.51 -8.08
CA SER A 22 -1.08 -12.12 -8.43
C SER A 22 -2.06 -12.04 -9.60
N ARG A 23 -2.94 -11.04 -9.54
CA ARG A 23 -3.84 -10.62 -10.62
C ARG A 23 -3.79 -9.10 -10.76
N ARG A 24 -4.32 -8.55 -11.85
CA ARG A 24 -4.36 -7.10 -12.08
C ARG A 24 -4.97 -6.34 -10.90
N ASN A 25 -6.08 -6.85 -10.35
CA ASN A 25 -6.80 -6.29 -9.20
C ASN A 25 -6.29 -6.80 -7.83
N ARG A 26 -5.33 -7.75 -7.81
CA ARG A 26 -4.71 -8.29 -6.59
C ARG A 26 -3.21 -8.44 -6.81
N PRO A 27 -2.47 -7.32 -6.87
CA PRO A 27 -1.03 -7.32 -7.09
C PRO A 27 -0.28 -7.85 -5.86
N LYS A 28 1.04 -8.04 -6.01
CA LYS A 28 1.94 -8.64 -5.00
C LYS A 28 1.76 -8.04 -3.60
N GLN A 29 1.64 -6.72 -3.50
CA GLN A 29 1.50 -5.99 -2.24
C GLN A 29 0.24 -6.38 -1.44
N LEU A 30 -0.80 -6.90 -2.11
CA LEU A 30 -2.03 -7.40 -1.50
C LEU A 30 -2.02 -8.91 -1.23
N LEU A 31 -0.86 -9.57 -1.39
CA LEU A 31 -0.70 -11.00 -1.15
C LEU A 31 -0.15 -11.27 0.26
N ARG A 32 -0.62 -12.38 0.84
CA ARG A 32 -0.15 -12.98 2.09
C ARG A 32 0.86 -14.08 1.74
N LEU A 33 2.12 -13.70 1.50
CA LEU A 33 3.12 -14.66 0.99
C LEU A 33 3.86 -15.43 2.10
N VAL A 34 4.12 -14.77 3.21
CA VAL A 34 5.00 -15.29 4.29
C VAL A 34 4.39 -15.09 5.68
N SER A 35 3.12 -14.68 5.75
CA SER A 35 2.40 -14.41 7.01
C SER A 35 0.91 -14.22 6.75
N GLU A 36 0.13 -14.20 7.83
CA GLU A 36 -1.31 -13.87 7.81
C GLU A 36 -1.61 -12.43 7.37
N ARG A 37 -0.61 -11.53 7.40
CA ARG A 37 -0.70 -10.16 6.89
C ARG A 37 -0.23 -10.06 5.44
N THR A 38 -0.87 -9.20 4.66
CA THR A 38 -0.41 -8.81 3.33
C THR A 38 0.92 -8.08 3.40
N LEU A 39 1.68 -8.05 2.30
CA LEU A 39 2.94 -7.30 2.27
C LEU A 39 2.76 -5.81 2.56
N LEU A 40 1.63 -5.21 2.14
CA LEU A 40 1.30 -3.82 2.43
C LEU A 40 1.05 -3.60 3.92
N GLU A 41 0.23 -4.43 4.57
CA GLU A 41 -0.01 -4.37 6.02
C GLU A 41 1.30 -4.55 6.81
N LYS A 42 2.16 -5.48 6.42
CA LYS A 42 3.49 -5.63 7.03
C LYS A 42 4.36 -4.39 6.85
N THR A 43 4.22 -3.68 5.73
CA THR A 43 5.01 -2.48 5.45
C THR A 43 4.56 -1.30 6.28
N ILE A 44 3.25 -1.14 6.46
CA ILE A 44 2.68 -0.16 7.39
C ILE A 44 3.10 -0.48 8.84
N ALA A 45 3.04 -1.76 9.24
CA ALA A 45 3.42 -2.18 10.59
C ALA A 45 4.88 -1.88 10.93
N ARG A 46 5.80 -1.88 9.95
CA ARG A 46 7.20 -1.48 10.16
C ARG A 46 7.37 0.01 10.50
N LEU A 47 6.36 0.84 10.25
CA LEU A 47 6.36 2.27 10.54
C LEU A 47 5.68 2.61 11.87
N GLU A 48 5.05 1.63 12.53
CA GLU A 48 4.44 1.83 13.85
C GLU A 48 5.48 2.34 14.85
N GLY A 49 5.12 3.38 15.61
CA GLY A 49 6.02 4.05 16.55
C GLY A 49 7.04 5.00 15.92
N LEU A 50 7.24 4.98 14.59
CA LEU A 50 8.14 5.87 13.86
C LEU A 50 7.40 7.01 13.15
N VAL A 51 6.32 6.68 12.44
CA VAL A 51 5.49 7.65 11.71
C VAL A 51 4.03 7.41 12.05
N PRO A 52 3.29 8.42 12.54
CA PRO A 52 1.86 8.27 12.83
C PRO A 52 1.09 8.05 11.52
N SER A 53 -0.02 7.31 11.59
CA SER A 53 -0.75 6.85 10.38
C SER A 53 -1.30 7.99 9.52
N ASP A 54 -1.58 9.15 10.11
CA ASP A 54 -1.99 10.37 9.42
C ASP A 54 -0.88 10.97 8.52
N ARG A 55 0.38 10.57 8.72
CA ARG A 55 1.55 10.99 7.93
C ARG A 55 2.14 9.90 7.05
N ILE A 56 1.48 8.76 6.95
CA ILE A 56 1.82 7.70 6.02
C ILE A 56 0.94 7.85 4.78
N LEU A 57 1.56 8.09 3.63
CA LEU A 57 0.95 8.16 2.31
C LEU A 57 1.18 6.85 1.56
N ILE A 58 0.20 6.41 0.79
CA ILE A 58 0.26 5.20 -0.04
C ILE A 58 -0.02 5.61 -1.48
N LEU A 59 0.96 5.40 -2.36
CA LEU A 59 0.83 5.61 -3.79
C LEU A 59 0.56 4.27 -4.48
N THR A 60 -0.49 4.21 -5.28
CA THR A 60 -0.92 2.99 -6.00
C THR A 60 -1.43 3.35 -7.39
N THR A 61 -1.72 2.37 -8.24
CA THR A 61 -2.38 2.63 -9.54
C THR A 61 -3.90 2.73 -9.39
N VAL A 62 -4.56 3.46 -10.30
CA VAL A 62 -6.04 3.49 -10.42
C VAL A 62 -6.69 2.10 -10.39
N ASP A 63 -6.14 1.12 -11.12
CA ASP A 63 -6.66 -0.27 -11.14
C ASP A 63 -6.66 -0.97 -9.77
N GLN A 64 -5.80 -0.52 -8.85
CA GLN A 64 -5.51 -1.18 -7.58
C GLN A 64 -6.09 -0.40 -6.39
N GLU A 65 -6.48 0.86 -6.61
CA GLU A 65 -6.96 1.77 -5.58
C GLU A 65 -8.08 1.15 -4.74
N LYS A 66 -9.11 0.61 -5.41
CA LYS A 66 -10.24 -0.03 -4.71
C LYS A 66 -9.76 -1.15 -3.78
N ALA A 67 -8.88 -2.02 -4.27
CA ALA A 67 -8.40 -3.16 -3.50
C ALA A 67 -7.52 -2.72 -2.31
N VAL A 68 -6.73 -1.65 -2.46
CA VAL A 68 -5.96 -1.04 -1.37
C VAL A 68 -6.89 -0.43 -0.31
N ARG A 69 -7.92 0.32 -0.73
CA ARG A 69 -8.92 0.91 0.18
C ARG A 69 -9.72 -0.16 0.92
N ASP A 70 -10.09 -1.25 0.24
CA ASP A 70 -10.83 -2.37 0.83
C ASP A 70 -9.99 -3.13 1.87
N LEU A 71 -8.68 -3.25 1.64
CA LEU A 71 -7.74 -3.83 2.60
C LEU A 71 -7.56 -2.93 3.82
N LEU A 72 -7.43 -1.62 3.61
CA LEU A 72 -7.06 -0.64 4.63
C LEU A 72 -8.25 0.23 5.07
N LYS A 73 -9.38 -0.39 5.44
CA LYS A 73 -10.64 0.31 5.77
C LYS A 73 -10.52 1.35 6.89
N ALA A 74 -9.64 1.10 7.85
CA ALA A 74 -9.40 1.99 9.00
C ALA A 74 -8.34 3.07 8.73
N PHE A 75 -7.72 3.06 7.55
CA PHE A 75 -6.65 3.99 7.20
C PHE A 75 -7.23 5.30 6.65
N PRO A 76 -6.58 6.47 6.88
CA PRO A 76 -7.06 7.74 6.35
C PRO A 76 -7.25 7.69 4.83
N LYS A 77 -8.49 7.89 4.35
CA LYS A 77 -8.83 7.72 2.93
C LYS A 77 -8.04 8.68 2.04
N GLN A 78 -7.82 9.90 2.51
CA GLN A 78 -7.07 10.94 1.81
C GLN A 78 -5.58 10.61 1.63
N ASN A 79 -5.06 9.65 2.39
CA ASN A 79 -3.66 9.24 2.34
C ASN A 79 -3.39 8.14 1.30
N ILE A 80 -4.43 7.62 0.63
CA ILE A 80 -4.29 6.66 -0.47
C ILE A 80 -4.50 7.43 -1.78
N ILE A 81 -3.42 7.53 -2.57
CA ILE A 81 -3.34 8.31 -3.79
C ILE A 81 -3.19 7.35 -4.97
N ALA A 82 -4.08 7.46 -5.96
CA ALA A 82 -4.01 6.71 -7.19
C ALA A 82 -3.29 7.51 -8.28
N GLU A 83 -2.21 6.97 -8.82
CA GLU A 83 -1.56 7.50 -10.01
C GLU A 83 -2.42 7.21 -11.25
N PRO A 84 -2.57 8.18 -12.16
CA PRO A 84 -3.44 8.06 -13.33
C PRO A 84 -2.91 7.06 -14.36
N ALA A 85 -1.58 6.87 -14.40
CA ALA A 85 -0.90 5.94 -15.30
C ALA A 85 0.44 5.51 -14.70
N LYS A 86 0.94 4.34 -15.11
CA LYS A 86 2.32 3.93 -14.81
C LYS A 86 3.27 4.88 -15.52
N ARG A 87 4.32 5.32 -14.83
CA ARG A 87 5.42 6.12 -15.37
C ARG A 87 6.72 5.33 -15.32
#